data_AF-A0A9D2XYN1-F1
#
_entry.id   AF-A0A9D2XYN1-F1
#
_cell.length_a   1.000
_cell.length_b   1.000
_cell.length_c   1.000
_cell.angle_alpha   90.00
_cell.angle_beta   90.00
_cell.angle_gamma   90.00
#
_symmetry.space_group_name_H-M   'P 1'
#
loop_
_entity.id
_entity.type
_entity.pdbx_description
1 polymer ?
#
loop_
_entity_poly.entity_id
_entity_poly.type
_entity_poly.pdbx_seq_one_letter_code
_entity_poly.pdbx_strand_id
1 'polypeptide(L)'
;MGMLDNRMIDYYDSKEQKKIPKQTWMSEHLEQEYWDKGTQSRKSKQQWFKVNIDILMKRMRQNDTDTHVLQWMHGCEGESQEDGTIRFIRGMDMYNYDGNDFLSFDDDNQVWVATLDAAKETKRKWDDVQVLKEYTKGYLEKECMDWMSKFRDYGKEQLRKASKPDVHLFSQKSKSEKNIILTCLATGFYPKDIILQIKRNGRILTADDGLETSGIRPNEDDTFQRKDRVEILKTDLSTYTCEVQHPGSLLHVQKAWDHTLPVEDGSTPIIIAVVVVASFVVIGAIVGFVLYRRKECRDPLMGYPESSTDSSPDPSPASSLVNMRICPDVNTSSKDNANNPKPDDEKKALIESSSDSSPDSSQKTSPASSLTNVKSSSDDSSHVDVEGDGVC
;
A
#
# COMPACT_ATOMS: atom_id res chain seq x y z
N MET A 1 -11.11 -6.43 -9.38
CA MET A 1 -9.79 -5.77 -9.46
C MET A 1 -9.12 -6.17 -10.76
N GLY A 2 -8.29 -5.32 -11.33
CA GLY A 2 -7.39 -5.66 -12.44
C GLY A 2 -5.97 -5.82 -11.92
N MET A 3 -5.23 -6.81 -12.44
CA MET A 3 -3.85 -7.13 -12.04
C MET A 3 -2.93 -7.18 -13.26
N LEU A 4 -1.67 -6.76 -13.09
CA LEU A 4 -0.56 -6.93 -14.03
C LEU A 4 0.70 -7.23 -13.22
N ASP A 5 1.47 -8.25 -13.58
CA ASP A 5 2.74 -8.62 -12.91
C ASP A 5 2.63 -8.66 -11.37
N ASN A 6 1.56 -9.31 -10.90
CA ASN A 6 1.12 -9.42 -9.49
C ASN A 6 0.82 -8.10 -8.76
N ARG A 7 0.77 -6.96 -9.46
CA ARG A 7 0.45 -5.62 -8.95
C ARG A 7 -0.98 -5.19 -9.35
N MET A 8 -1.68 -4.47 -8.48
CA MET A 8 -3.06 -4.04 -8.77
C MET A 8 -3.07 -2.79 -9.67
N ILE A 9 -3.69 -2.89 -10.84
CA ILE A 9 -3.79 -1.76 -11.81
C ILE A 9 -5.14 -1.02 -11.73
N ASP A 10 -6.22 -1.73 -11.39
CA ASP A 10 -7.53 -1.13 -11.14
C ASP A 10 -8.27 -1.79 -9.97
N TYR A 11 -9.17 -1.00 -9.39
CA TYR A 11 -10.08 -1.43 -8.32
C TYR A 11 -11.54 -1.06 -8.65
N TYR A 12 -12.48 -1.80 -8.07
CA TYR A 12 -13.92 -1.57 -8.14
C TYR A 12 -14.58 -2.28 -6.95
N ASP A 13 -15.57 -1.65 -6.31
CA ASP A 13 -16.47 -2.31 -5.36
C ASP A 13 -17.94 -1.86 -5.53
N SER A 14 -18.83 -2.53 -4.81
CA SER A 14 -20.28 -2.33 -4.89
C SER A 14 -20.82 -1.14 -4.10
N LYS A 15 -19.98 -0.38 -3.39
CA LYS A 15 -20.37 0.84 -2.66
C LYS A 15 -20.08 2.08 -3.50
N GLU A 16 -18.84 2.22 -3.96
CA GLU A 16 -18.41 3.34 -4.82
C GLU A 16 -18.87 3.14 -6.27
N GLN A 17 -19.06 1.89 -6.70
CA GLN A 17 -19.51 1.48 -8.03
C GLN A 17 -18.75 2.14 -9.20
N LYS A 18 -17.47 2.46 -8.99
CA LYS A 18 -16.58 3.12 -9.96
C LYS A 18 -15.31 2.30 -10.18
N LYS A 19 -14.84 2.20 -11.43
CA LYS A 19 -13.52 1.66 -11.75
C LYS A 19 -12.47 2.74 -11.46
N ILE A 20 -11.55 2.46 -10.55
CA ILE A 20 -10.58 3.44 -10.02
C ILE A 20 -9.16 2.98 -10.38
N PRO A 21 -8.31 3.85 -10.96
CA PRO A 21 -6.89 3.53 -11.19
C PRO A 21 -6.16 3.28 -9.86
N LYS A 22 -5.22 2.33 -9.87
CA LYS A 22 -4.32 2.08 -8.73
C LYS A 22 -2.86 2.40 -9.02
N GLN A 23 -2.51 2.62 -10.28
CA GLN A 23 -1.16 3.03 -10.71
C GLN A 23 -1.21 4.37 -11.43
N THR A 24 -0.25 5.25 -11.20
CA THR A 24 -0.26 6.62 -11.76
C THR A 24 -0.28 6.60 -13.29
N TRP A 25 0.47 5.68 -13.91
CA TRP A 25 0.53 5.54 -15.36
C TRP A 25 -0.82 5.17 -15.99
N MET A 26 -1.72 4.48 -15.26
CA MET A 26 -3.08 4.20 -15.72
C MET A 26 -3.89 5.50 -15.84
N SER A 27 -3.78 6.40 -14.86
CA SER A 27 -4.44 7.72 -14.91
C SER A 27 -3.80 8.72 -15.87
N GLU A 28 -2.52 8.53 -16.22
CA GLU A 28 -1.79 9.40 -17.15
C GLU A 28 -2.01 9.03 -18.63
N HIS A 29 -2.21 7.74 -18.94
CA HIS A 29 -2.27 7.24 -20.33
C HIS A 29 -3.65 6.79 -20.80
N LEU A 30 -4.66 6.68 -19.93
CA LEU A 30 -5.97 6.12 -20.28
C LEU A 30 -7.06 7.17 -20.12
N GLU A 31 -7.69 7.51 -21.25
CA GLU A 31 -8.73 8.54 -21.36
C GLU A 31 -10.00 8.22 -20.53
N GLN A 32 -10.81 9.24 -20.25
CA GLN A 32 -12.02 9.12 -19.43
C GLN A 32 -13.01 8.07 -19.99
N GLU A 33 -13.10 7.90 -21.31
CA GLU A 33 -13.99 6.91 -21.95
C GLU A 33 -13.69 5.47 -21.48
N TYR A 34 -12.41 5.10 -21.35
CA TYR A 34 -11.99 3.78 -20.85
C TYR A 34 -12.41 3.57 -19.38
N TRP A 35 -12.39 4.62 -18.57
CA TRP A 35 -12.82 4.56 -17.17
C TRP A 35 -14.34 4.48 -17.02
N ASP A 36 -15.09 5.17 -17.88
CA ASP A 36 -16.54 5.18 -17.87
C ASP A 36 -17.11 3.86 -18.43
N LYS A 37 -16.63 3.40 -19.59
CA LYS A 37 -16.96 2.08 -20.13
C LYS A 37 -16.55 0.96 -19.19
N GLY A 38 -15.33 1.03 -18.65
CA GLY A 38 -14.84 0.08 -17.66
C GLY A 38 -15.67 0.07 -16.37
N THR A 39 -16.20 1.23 -15.95
CA THR A 39 -17.15 1.32 -14.84
C THR A 39 -18.49 0.67 -15.16
N GLN A 40 -19.04 0.91 -16.36
CA GLN A 40 -20.32 0.33 -16.77
C GLN A 40 -20.24 -1.19 -16.94
N SER A 41 -19.15 -1.71 -17.53
CA SER A 41 -18.87 -3.16 -17.62
C SER A 41 -18.81 -3.81 -16.22
N ARG A 42 -18.15 -3.14 -15.25
CA ARG A 42 -18.10 -3.63 -13.86
C ARG A 42 -19.46 -3.56 -13.14
N LYS A 43 -20.30 -2.56 -13.44
CA LYS A 43 -21.70 -2.49 -12.94
C LYS A 43 -22.57 -3.62 -13.48
N SER A 44 -22.49 -3.92 -14.78
CA SER A 44 -23.19 -5.07 -15.37
C SER A 44 -22.73 -6.38 -14.69
N LYS A 45 -21.41 -6.59 -14.61
CA LYS A 45 -20.83 -7.77 -13.94
C LYS A 45 -21.25 -7.89 -12.47
N GLN A 46 -21.35 -6.78 -11.70
CA GLN A 46 -21.88 -6.79 -10.33
C GLN A 46 -23.33 -7.33 -10.27
N GLN A 47 -24.21 -6.86 -11.17
CA GLN A 47 -25.61 -7.31 -11.21
C GLN A 47 -25.71 -8.76 -11.68
N TRP A 48 -24.86 -9.19 -12.62
CA TRP A 48 -24.75 -10.59 -13.05
C TRP A 48 -24.40 -11.51 -11.88
N PHE A 49 -23.37 -11.19 -11.09
CA PHE A 49 -23.01 -11.98 -9.89
C PHE A 49 -24.15 -12.08 -8.89
N LYS A 50 -24.86 -10.97 -8.64
CA LYS A 50 -26.00 -10.93 -7.72
C LYS A 50 -27.14 -11.86 -8.15
N VAL A 51 -27.40 -12.02 -9.45
CA VAL A 51 -28.44 -12.95 -9.95
C VAL A 51 -27.94 -14.40 -9.93
N ASN A 52 -26.69 -14.64 -10.34
CA ASN A 52 -26.17 -15.99 -10.51
C ASN A 52 -25.86 -16.70 -9.18
N ILE A 53 -25.47 -15.97 -8.11
CA ILE A 53 -25.22 -16.57 -6.78
C ILE A 53 -26.50 -17.21 -6.22
N ASP A 54 -27.64 -16.50 -6.26
CA ASP A 54 -28.94 -16.96 -5.77
C ASP A 54 -29.44 -18.22 -6.50
N ILE A 55 -29.03 -18.40 -7.76
CA ILE A 55 -29.46 -19.51 -8.62
C ILE A 55 -28.51 -20.70 -8.44
N LEU A 56 -27.20 -20.44 -8.31
CA LEU A 56 -26.20 -21.46 -7.96
C LEU A 56 -26.48 -22.09 -6.60
N MET A 57 -26.77 -21.30 -5.56
CA MET A 57 -27.15 -21.80 -4.22
C MET A 57 -28.37 -22.75 -4.31
N LYS A 58 -29.42 -22.38 -5.06
CA LYS A 58 -30.60 -23.23 -5.29
C LYS A 58 -30.25 -24.52 -6.02
N ARG A 59 -29.39 -24.45 -7.04
CA ARG A 59 -28.92 -25.62 -7.81
C ARG A 59 -28.09 -26.59 -6.95
N MET A 60 -27.27 -26.03 -6.05
CA MET A 60 -26.48 -26.74 -5.03
C MET A 60 -27.33 -27.21 -3.82
N ARG A 61 -28.62 -26.82 -3.75
CA ARG A 61 -29.57 -27.11 -2.66
C ARG A 61 -29.15 -26.55 -1.29
N GLN A 62 -28.39 -25.46 -1.31
CA GLN A 62 -28.04 -24.68 -0.11
C GLN A 62 -29.18 -23.75 0.29
N ASN A 63 -29.15 -23.28 1.54
CA ASN A 63 -30.08 -22.31 2.09
C ASN A 63 -29.42 -20.91 2.15
N ASP A 64 -30.13 -19.94 2.73
CA ASP A 64 -29.71 -18.54 2.86
C ASP A 64 -29.11 -18.19 4.23
N THR A 65 -28.82 -19.18 5.08
CA THR A 65 -28.19 -18.94 6.40
C THR A 65 -26.67 -18.85 6.35
N ASP A 66 -26.06 -19.51 5.37
CA ASP A 66 -24.62 -19.67 5.27
C ASP A 66 -24.05 -18.72 4.20
N THR A 67 -22.81 -18.26 4.40
CA THR A 67 -22.16 -17.31 3.48
C THR A 67 -21.45 -18.04 2.35
N HIS A 68 -22.01 -17.95 1.14
CA HIS A 68 -21.44 -18.53 -0.07
C HIS A 68 -20.64 -17.52 -0.89
N VAL A 69 -19.63 -18.01 -1.63
CA VAL A 69 -18.70 -17.17 -2.40
C VAL A 69 -18.52 -17.71 -3.81
N LEU A 70 -19.02 -16.96 -4.80
CA LEU A 70 -18.71 -17.15 -6.22
C LEU A 70 -17.58 -16.20 -6.62
N GLN A 71 -16.51 -16.73 -7.20
CA GLN A 71 -15.34 -16.00 -7.68
C GLN A 71 -15.17 -16.21 -9.18
N TRP A 72 -14.54 -15.26 -9.87
CA TRP A 72 -14.22 -15.34 -11.30
C TRP A 72 -12.82 -14.79 -11.55
N MET A 73 -12.01 -15.56 -12.27
CA MET A 73 -10.69 -15.17 -12.78
C MET A 73 -10.76 -15.18 -14.31
N HIS A 74 -10.47 -14.04 -14.93
CA HIS A 74 -10.60 -13.83 -16.37
C HIS A 74 -9.43 -12.99 -16.87
N GLY A 75 -8.67 -13.49 -17.85
CA GLY A 75 -7.45 -12.86 -18.36
C GLY A 75 -6.50 -13.87 -19.02
N CYS A 76 -5.25 -13.49 -19.24
CA CYS A 76 -4.27 -14.26 -20.01
C CYS A 76 -2.90 -14.23 -19.34
N GLU A 77 -2.05 -15.20 -19.66
CA GLU A 77 -0.64 -15.25 -19.27
C GLU A 77 0.24 -15.20 -20.52
N GLY A 78 1.31 -14.41 -20.46
CA GLY A 78 2.19 -14.13 -21.60
C GLY A 78 3.65 -13.97 -21.18
N GLU A 79 4.58 -14.45 -22.01
CA GLU A 79 6.02 -14.46 -21.77
C GLU A 79 6.72 -13.42 -22.66
N SER A 80 7.42 -12.45 -22.07
CA SER A 80 8.18 -11.47 -22.84
C SER A 80 9.39 -12.11 -23.53
N GLN A 81 9.52 -11.90 -24.84
CA GLN A 81 10.60 -12.43 -25.68
C GLN A 81 11.77 -11.43 -25.81
N GLU A 82 12.92 -11.88 -26.33
CA GLU A 82 14.12 -11.03 -26.48
C GLU A 82 13.93 -9.84 -27.44
N ASP A 83 13.04 -9.96 -28.43
CA ASP A 83 12.66 -8.88 -29.35
C ASP A 83 11.69 -7.85 -28.72
N GLY A 84 11.24 -8.10 -27.49
CA GLY A 84 10.29 -7.26 -26.75
C GLY A 84 8.82 -7.61 -26.99
N THR A 85 8.49 -8.56 -27.86
CA THR A 85 7.10 -9.06 -28.00
C THR A 85 6.65 -9.81 -26.74
N ILE A 86 5.36 -10.14 -26.66
CA ILE A 86 4.82 -11.05 -25.63
C ILE A 86 4.25 -12.27 -26.35
N ARG A 87 4.78 -13.45 -26.06
CA ARG A 87 4.27 -14.72 -26.55
C ARG A 87 3.14 -15.18 -25.64
N PHE A 88 1.98 -15.52 -26.21
CA PHE A 88 0.87 -16.11 -25.46
C PHE A 88 1.28 -17.45 -24.83
N ILE A 89 0.85 -17.68 -23.59
CA ILE A 89 1.09 -18.93 -22.84
C ILE A 89 -0.20 -19.69 -22.59
N ARG A 90 -1.25 -19.01 -22.10
CA ARG A 90 -2.59 -19.59 -21.89
C ARG A 90 -3.64 -18.52 -21.59
N GLY A 91 -4.88 -18.83 -21.92
CA GLY A 91 -6.06 -18.14 -21.41
C GLY A 91 -6.43 -18.60 -19.99
N MET A 92 -7.21 -17.78 -19.31
CA MET A 92 -7.89 -18.09 -18.06
C MET A 92 -9.30 -17.52 -18.13
N ASP A 93 -10.31 -18.39 -18.11
CA ASP A 93 -11.67 -18.04 -17.73
C ASP A 93 -12.16 -19.12 -16.76
N MET A 94 -12.23 -18.78 -15.47
CA MET A 94 -12.39 -19.75 -14.38
C MET A 94 -13.33 -19.21 -13.30
N TYR A 95 -14.35 -19.99 -12.98
CA TYR A 95 -15.29 -19.75 -11.90
C TYR A 95 -15.04 -20.73 -10.76
N ASN A 96 -14.94 -20.19 -9.54
CA ASN A 96 -14.78 -20.94 -8.31
C ASN A 96 -15.98 -20.71 -7.39
N TYR A 97 -16.41 -21.75 -6.67
CA TYR A 97 -17.52 -21.69 -5.73
C TYR A 97 -17.13 -22.28 -4.37
N ASP A 98 -17.34 -21.49 -3.31
CA ASP A 98 -16.93 -21.80 -1.93
C ASP A 98 -15.46 -22.27 -1.83
N GLY A 99 -14.59 -21.65 -2.64
CA GLY A 99 -13.15 -21.95 -2.73
C GLY A 99 -12.76 -23.14 -3.62
N ASN A 100 -13.72 -23.85 -4.21
CA ASN A 100 -13.48 -25.01 -5.10
C ASN A 100 -13.62 -24.61 -6.58
N ASP A 101 -12.97 -25.30 -7.50
CA ASP A 101 -13.24 -25.13 -8.94
C ASP A 101 -14.68 -25.55 -9.28
N PHE A 102 -15.38 -24.74 -10.09
CA PHE A 102 -16.77 -25.00 -10.49
C PHE A 102 -16.93 -25.16 -12.02
N LEU A 103 -16.44 -24.19 -12.80
CA LEU A 103 -16.53 -24.16 -14.26
C LEU A 103 -15.32 -23.39 -14.82
N SER A 104 -14.71 -23.86 -15.90
CA SER A 104 -13.61 -23.15 -16.59
C SER A 104 -13.68 -23.30 -18.10
N PHE A 105 -12.99 -22.46 -18.86
CA PHE A 105 -12.83 -22.60 -20.31
C PHE A 105 -11.51 -23.32 -20.65
N ASP A 106 -11.61 -24.45 -21.36
CA ASP A 106 -10.50 -25.09 -22.04
C ASP A 106 -10.29 -24.36 -23.37
N ASP A 107 -9.29 -23.48 -23.36
CA ASP A 107 -8.98 -22.56 -24.46
C ASP A 107 -8.35 -23.29 -25.66
N ASP A 108 -7.57 -24.36 -25.43
CA ASP A 108 -7.00 -25.18 -26.50
C ASP A 108 -8.08 -25.93 -27.28
N ASN A 109 -9.05 -26.54 -26.58
CA ASN A 109 -10.10 -27.34 -27.19
C ASN A 109 -11.41 -26.57 -27.47
N GLN A 110 -11.47 -25.29 -27.10
CA GLN A 110 -12.66 -24.42 -27.18
C GLN A 110 -13.92 -25.03 -26.56
N VAL A 111 -13.84 -25.52 -25.33
CA VAL A 111 -14.98 -26.11 -24.60
C VAL A 111 -14.98 -25.70 -23.12
N TRP A 112 -16.16 -25.63 -22.51
CA TRP A 112 -16.25 -25.42 -21.06
C TRP A 112 -15.99 -26.72 -20.30
N VAL A 113 -15.40 -26.65 -19.12
CA VAL A 113 -15.04 -27.79 -18.27
C VAL A 113 -15.75 -27.64 -16.93
N ALA A 114 -16.72 -28.53 -16.68
CA ALA A 114 -17.51 -28.58 -15.44
C ALA A 114 -16.90 -29.59 -14.48
N THR A 115 -16.31 -29.11 -13.38
CA THR A 115 -15.72 -29.93 -12.32
C THR A 115 -16.78 -30.49 -11.36
N LEU A 116 -17.87 -29.73 -11.14
CA LEU A 116 -18.99 -30.12 -10.27
C LEU A 116 -20.24 -30.46 -11.10
N ASP A 117 -21.09 -31.37 -10.59
CA ASP A 117 -22.33 -31.76 -11.26
C ASP A 117 -23.26 -30.58 -11.53
N ALA A 118 -23.33 -29.61 -10.59
CA ALA A 118 -24.11 -28.39 -10.75
C ALA A 118 -23.63 -27.49 -11.91
N ALA A 119 -22.38 -27.60 -12.35
CA ALA A 119 -21.86 -26.86 -13.49
C ALA A 119 -22.18 -27.51 -14.85
N LYS A 120 -22.58 -28.79 -14.88
CA LYS A 120 -22.79 -29.55 -16.14
C LYS A 120 -23.92 -29.01 -17.01
N GLU A 121 -24.93 -28.37 -16.41
CA GLU A 121 -25.99 -27.69 -17.15
C GLU A 121 -25.48 -26.42 -17.84
N THR A 122 -24.73 -25.58 -17.10
CA THR A 122 -24.12 -24.36 -17.65
C THR A 122 -23.11 -24.69 -18.75
N LYS A 123 -22.26 -25.70 -18.55
CA LYS A 123 -21.35 -26.22 -19.60
C LYS A 123 -22.09 -26.49 -20.91
N ARG A 124 -23.18 -27.26 -20.88
CA ARG A 124 -23.96 -27.57 -22.09
C ARG A 124 -24.51 -26.30 -22.75
N LYS A 125 -25.21 -25.46 -21.99
CA LYS A 125 -25.78 -24.19 -22.47
C LYS A 125 -24.73 -23.29 -23.13
N TRP A 126 -23.49 -23.26 -22.60
CA TRP A 126 -22.41 -22.42 -23.12
C TRP A 126 -21.59 -23.09 -24.23
N ASP A 127 -21.48 -24.42 -24.25
CA ASP A 127 -20.86 -25.18 -25.35
C ASP A 127 -21.70 -25.11 -26.64
N ASP A 128 -23.03 -25.11 -26.51
CA ASP A 128 -23.98 -25.03 -27.63
C ASP A 128 -23.98 -23.63 -28.30
N VAL A 129 -23.52 -22.58 -27.61
CA VAL A 129 -23.44 -21.21 -28.13
C VAL A 129 -22.06 -20.96 -28.73
N GLN A 130 -21.92 -21.24 -30.03
CA GLN A 130 -20.65 -21.10 -30.76
C GLN A 130 -20.00 -19.71 -30.62
N VAL A 131 -20.79 -18.64 -30.77
CA VAL A 131 -20.33 -17.25 -30.70
C VAL A 131 -19.71 -16.90 -29.33
N LEU A 132 -20.22 -17.49 -28.23
CA LEU A 132 -19.68 -17.26 -26.89
C LEU A 132 -18.26 -17.80 -26.77
N LYS A 133 -18.00 -19.01 -27.27
CA LYS A 133 -16.67 -19.65 -27.23
C LYS A 133 -15.67 -18.92 -28.13
N GLU A 134 -16.12 -18.45 -29.29
CA GLU A 134 -15.30 -17.65 -30.21
C GLU A 134 -14.96 -16.29 -29.61
N TYR A 135 -15.91 -15.63 -28.95
CA TYR A 135 -15.68 -14.38 -28.22
C TYR A 135 -14.74 -14.57 -27.03
N THR A 136 -14.97 -15.59 -26.18
CA THR A 136 -14.08 -15.91 -25.05
C THR A 136 -12.65 -16.16 -25.52
N LYS A 137 -12.43 -17.04 -26.51
CA LYS A 137 -11.08 -17.29 -27.05
C LYS A 137 -10.46 -16.03 -27.67
N GLY A 138 -11.22 -15.28 -28.47
CA GLY A 138 -10.76 -14.03 -29.07
C GLY A 138 -10.33 -12.97 -28.05
N TYR A 139 -11.02 -12.87 -26.92
CA TYR A 139 -10.58 -12.03 -25.80
C TYR A 139 -9.29 -12.55 -25.17
N LEU A 140 -9.22 -13.84 -24.86
CA LEU A 140 -8.11 -14.45 -24.12
C LEU A 140 -6.78 -14.43 -24.92
N GLU A 141 -6.79 -14.88 -26.18
CA GLU A 141 -5.59 -14.94 -27.02
C GLU A 141 -5.13 -13.58 -27.53
N LYS A 142 -6.08 -12.65 -27.76
CA LYS A 142 -5.79 -11.40 -28.48
C LYS A 142 -6.05 -10.15 -27.64
N GLU A 143 -7.30 -9.83 -27.29
CA GLU A 143 -7.59 -8.53 -26.67
C GLU A 143 -6.88 -8.34 -25.32
N CYS A 144 -6.81 -9.40 -24.52
CA CYS A 144 -6.06 -9.43 -23.28
C CYS A 144 -4.55 -9.22 -23.50
N MET A 145 -3.98 -9.82 -24.55
CA MET A 145 -2.55 -9.67 -24.91
C MET A 145 -2.24 -8.27 -25.45
N ASP A 146 -3.12 -7.71 -26.29
CA ASP A 146 -3.04 -6.33 -26.79
C ASP A 146 -3.08 -5.32 -25.63
N TRP A 147 -3.98 -5.51 -24.66
CA TRP A 147 -4.05 -4.69 -23.45
C TRP A 147 -2.84 -4.90 -22.53
N MET A 148 -2.37 -6.14 -22.34
CA MET A 148 -1.18 -6.45 -21.54
C MET A 148 0.05 -5.73 -22.10
N SER A 149 0.28 -5.75 -23.42
CA SER A 149 1.42 -5.03 -24.00
C SER A 149 1.30 -3.52 -23.82
N LYS A 150 0.13 -2.92 -24.09
CA LYS A 150 -0.11 -1.48 -23.85
C LYS A 150 0.19 -1.10 -22.41
N PHE A 151 -0.34 -1.86 -21.44
CA PHE A 151 -0.13 -1.59 -20.01
C PHE A 151 1.32 -1.79 -19.57
N ARG A 152 2.02 -2.80 -20.09
CA ARG A 152 3.47 -3.01 -19.88
C ARG A 152 4.30 -1.85 -20.45
N ASP A 153 3.89 -1.27 -21.58
CA ASP A 153 4.57 -0.14 -22.21
C ASP A 153 4.25 1.22 -21.55
N TYR A 154 3.03 1.47 -21.08
CA TYR A 154 2.70 2.64 -20.25
C TYR A 154 3.35 2.56 -18.85
N GLY A 155 3.30 1.39 -18.23
CA GLY A 155 3.91 1.14 -16.91
C GLY A 155 5.43 1.01 -16.94
N LYS A 156 6.07 1.01 -18.12
CA LYS A 156 7.45 0.58 -18.38
C LYS A 156 8.49 1.20 -17.45
N GLU A 157 8.40 2.48 -17.13
CA GLU A 157 9.33 3.14 -16.22
C GLU A 157 9.11 2.73 -14.75
N GLN A 158 7.86 2.58 -14.33
CA GLN A 158 7.48 2.22 -12.96
C GLN A 158 7.67 0.71 -12.69
N LEU A 159 7.42 -0.15 -13.70
CA LEU A 159 7.66 -1.59 -13.66
C LEU A 159 9.15 -1.94 -13.71
N ARG A 160 9.97 -1.18 -14.46
CA ARG A 160 11.44 -1.31 -14.47
C ARG A 160 12.11 -0.81 -13.18
N LYS A 161 11.44 0.05 -12.40
CA LYS A 161 11.98 0.59 -11.14
C LYS A 161 11.85 -0.44 -10.01
N ALA A 162 12.58 -1.54 -10.12
CA ALA A 162 12.59 -2.61 -9.14
C ALA A 162 13.09 -2.11 -7.77
N SER A 163 12.25 -2.22 -6.75
CA SER A 163 12.59 -1.87 -5.38
C SER A 163 13.59 -2.89 -4.81
N LYS A 164 14.68 -2.41 -4.21
CA LYS A 164 15.68 -3.25 -3.54
C LYS A 164 15.17 -3.62 -2.15
N PRO A 165 15.22 -4.91 -1.75
CA PRO A 165 14.89 -5.26 -0.37
C PRO A 165 15.87 -4.58 0.59
N ASP A 166 15.35 -4.00 1.68
CA ASP A 166 16.16 -3.95 2.90
C ASP A 166 16.16 -5.35 3.52
N VAL A 167 17.30 -5.72 4.08
CA VAL A 167 17.61 -7.08 4.53
C VAL A 167 18.13 -7.00 5.96
N HIS A 168 17.38 -7.56 6.90
CA HIS A 168 17.73 -7.58 8.32
C HIS A 168 18.02 -9.01 8.75
N LEU A 169 19.10 -9.19 9.53
CA LEU A 169 19.42 -10.45 10.19
C LEU A 169 19.57 -10.15 11.69
N PHE A 170 18.72 -10.74 12.52
CA PHE A 170 18.62 -10.41 13.94
C PHE A 170 18.16 -11.61 14.76
N SER A 171 18.49 -11.60 16.06
CA SER A 171 18.06 -12.61 17.03
C SER A 171 16.81 -12.14 17.81
N GLN A 172 15.97 -13.08 18.21
CA GLN A 172 14.85 -12.86 19.14
C GLN A 172 14.87 -13.91 20.25
N LYS A 173 14.24 -13.62 21.39
CA LYS A 173 14.12 -14.58 22.52
C LYS A 173 13.29 -15.79 22.07
N SER A 174 13.77 -17.00 22.35
CA SER A 174 12.95 -18.21 22.24
C SER A 174 12.07 -18.38 23.50
N LYS A 175 11.14 -19.34 23.45
CA LYS A 175 10.50 -19.92 24.65
C LYS A 175 11.50 -20.72 25.51
N SER A 176 12.63 -21.14 24.94
CA SER A 176 13.72 -21.83 25.63
C SER A 176 14.84 -20.86 26.00
N GLU A 177 15.16 -20.74 27.29
CA GLU A 177 16.21 -19.83 27.76
C GLU A 177 17.63 -20.18 27.31
N LYS A 178 17.83 -21.38 26.77
CA LYS A 178 19.11 -21.80 26.16
C LYS A 178 19.21 -21.40 24.69
N ASN A 179 18.13 -20.91 24.09
CA ASN A 179 17.98 -20.74 22.65
C ASN A 179 17.60 -19.30 22.28
N ILE A 180 17.74 -18.99 21.00
CA ILE A 180 17.27 -17.77 20.34
C ILE A 180 16.69 -18.14 18.98
N ILE A 181 15.78 -17.32 18.48
CA ILE A 181 15.24 -17.43 17.13
C ILE A 181 16.04 -16.48 16.24
N LEU A 182 16.93 -17.03 15.41
CA LEU A 182 17.63 -16.26 14.40
C LEU A 182 16.68 -16.03 13.21
N THR A 183 16.47 -14.77 12.84
CA THR A 183 15.50 -14.35 11.83
C THR A 183 16.20 -13.55 10.74
N CYS A 184 15.97 -13.93 9.49
CA CYS A 184 16.26 -13.08 8.33
C CYS A 184 14.96 -12.56 7.72
N LEU A 185 14.89 -11.25 7.50
CA LEU A 185 13.78 -10.54 6.87
C LEU A 185 14.30 -9.78 5.66
N ALA A 186 13.73 -10.04 4.48
CA ALA A 186 13.79 -9.12 3.34
C ALA A 186 12.43 -8.40 3.23
N THR A 187 12.43 -7.09 3.01
CA THR A 187 11.18 -6.29 2.88
C THR A 187 11.37 -5.10 1.95
N GLY A 188 10.28 -4.58 1.38
CA GLY A 188 10.31 -3.42 0.49
C GLY A 188 10.72 -3.76 -0.95
N PHE A 189 10.66 -5.03 -1.37
CA PHE A 189 11.11 -5.45 -2.71
C PHE A 189 9.98 -5.59 -3.73
N TYR A 190 10.31 -5.31 -4.99
CA TYR A 190 9.45 -5.55 -6.15
C TYR A 190 10.36 -5.76 -7.38
N PRO A 191 10.14 -6.75 -8.27
CA PRO A 191 9.04 -7.73 -8.30
C PRO A 191 9.04 -8.74 -7.14
N LYS A 192 8.12 -9.71 -7.16
CA LYS A 192 7.95 -10.71 -6.09
C LYS A 192 9.13 -11.69 -5.96
N ASP A 193 9.90 -11.90 -7.03
CA ASP A 193 10.78 -13.06 -7.17
C ASP A 193 12.11 -12.85 -6.43
N ILE A 194 12.29 -13.59 -5.34
CA ILE A 194 13.42 -13.44 -4.42
C ILE A 194 13.95 -14.79 -3.92
N ILE A 195 15.27 -14.92 -3.92
CA ILE A 195 16.00 -16.00 -3.27
C ILE A 195 16.44 -15.48 -1.90
N LEU A 196 16.02 -16.15 -0.83
CA LEU A 196 16.49 -15.91 0.54
C LEU A 196 16.91 -17.25 1.13
N GLN A 197 18.11 -17.30 1.70
CA GLN A 197 18.72 -18.50 2.28
C GLN A 197 19.42 -18.15 3.59
N ILE A 198 19.14 -18.89 4.66
CA ILE A 198 20.01 -18.90 5.85
C ILE A 198 21.02 -20.03 5.69
N LYS A 199 22.30 -19.72 5.90
CA LYS A 199 23.43 -20.67 5.84
C LYS A 199 24.11 -20.76 7.21
N ARG A 200 24.56 -21.96 7.58
CA ARG A 200 25.36 -22.27 8.77
C ARG A 200 26.69 -22.87 8.33
N ASN A 201 27.81 -22.22 8.66
CA ASN A 201 29.15 -22.58 8.18
C ASN A 201 29.20 -22.81 6.65
N GLY A 202 28.48 -21.97 5.89
CA GLY A 202 28.34 -22.07 4.43
C GLY A 202 27.26 -23.04 3.92
N ARG A 203 26.84 -24.05 4.70
CA ARG A 203 25.75 -24.97 4.30
C ARG A 203 24.39 -24.28 4.41
N ILE A 204 23.57 -24.36 3.36
CA ILE A 204 22.18 -23.90 3.35
C ILE A 204 21.35 -24.72 4.35
N LEU A 205 20.52 -24.02 5.14
CA LEU A 205 19.56 -24.64 6.06
C LEU A 205 18.25 -24.99 5.34
N THR A 206 17.58 -26.01 5.86
CA THR A 206 16.37 -26.63 5.29
C THR A 206 15.31 -26.85 6.37
N ALA A 207 14.12 -27.34 6.01
CA ALA A 207 13.08 -27.68 6.98
C ALA A 207 13.57 -28.71 8.03
N ASP A 208 14.43 -29.65 7.64
CA ASP A 208 15.04 -30.65 8.52
C ASP A 208 16.00 -30.02 9.55
N ASP A 209 16.49 -28.81 9.29
CA ASP A 209 17.29 -27.99 10.22
C ASP A 209 16.43 -27.13 11.16
N GLY A 210 15.09 -27.22 11.07
CA GLY A 210 14.16 -26.34 11.78
C GLY A 210 14.02 -24.95 11.14
N LEU A 211 14.30 -24.80 9.84
CA LEU A 211 14.05 -23.55 9.11
C LEU A 211 12.56 -23.40 8.78
N GLU A 212 11.92 -22.38 9.33
CA GLU A 212 10.56 -21.96 8.98
C GLU A 212 10.60 -20.75 8.05
N THR A 213 9.76 -20.73 7.00
CA THR A 213 9.57 -19.57 6.11
C THR A 213 8.16 -19.01 6.22
N SER A 214 8.01 -17.68 6.12
CA SER A 214 6.70 -17.02 6.05
C SER A 214 6.00 -17.15 4.70
N GLY A 215 6.71 -17.64 3.68
CA GLY A 215 6.42 -17.35 2.26
C GLY A 215 6.69 -15.89 1.91
N ILE A 216 6.52 -15.54 0.63
CA ILE A 216 6.43 -14.14 0.17
C ILE A 216 5.05 -13.59 0.57
N ARG A 217 4.99 -12.35 1.05
CA ARG A 217 3.76 -11.66 1.46
C ARG A 217 3.74 -10.24 0.92
N PRO A 218 2.59 -9.70 0.52
CA PRO A 218 2.47 -8.29 0.11
C PRO A 218 2.57 -7.34 1.31
N ASN A 219 3.00 -6.12 1.02
CA ASN A 219 2.91 -4.94 1.88
C ASN A 219 1.78 -4.03 1.39
N GLU A 220 1.47 -2.95 2.12
CA GLU A 220 0.44 -1.97 1.74
C GLU A 220 0.88 -1.00 0.64
N ASP A 221 2.17 -1.01 0.25
CA ASP A 221 2.83 -0.07 -0.66
C ASP A 221 3.18 -0.67 -2.04
N ASP A 222 2.42 -1.69 -2.48
CA ASP A 222 2.70 -2.55 -3.65
C ASP A 222 4.01 -3.37 -3.60
N THR A 223 4.80 -3.30 -2.51
CA THR A 223 6.01 -4.12 -2.35
C THR A 223 5.74 -5.46 -1.67
N PHE A 224 6.78 -6.29 -1.54
CA PHE A 224 6.74 -7.59 -0.89
C PHE A 224 7.72 -7.69 0.28
N GLN A 225 7.44 -8.65 1.17
CA GLN A 225 8.33 -9.09 2.24
C GLN A 225 8.42 -10.63 2.29
N ARG A 226 9.55 -11.16 2.78
CA ARG A 226 9.75 -12.58 3.12
C ARG A 226 10.61 -12.68 4.38
N LYS A 227 10.21 -13.53 5.31
CA LYS A 227 10.90 -13.79 6.57
C LYS A 227 11.13 -15.28 6.77
N ASP A 228 12.38 -15.67 6.90
CA ASP A 228 12.77 -17.03 7.26
C ASP A 228 13.45 -17.02 8.63
N ARG A 229 13.24 -18.05 9.44
CA ARG A 229 13.75 -18.13 10.82
C ARG A 229 14.13 -19.55 11.22
N VAL A 230 15.09 -19.67 12.13
CA VAL A 230 15.54 -20.95 12.71
C VAL A 230 15.84 -20.76 14.19
N GLU A 231 15.49 -21.75 15.03
CA GLU A 231 15.84 -21.73 16.45
C GLU A 231 17.22 -22.36 16.69
N ILE A 232 18.12 -21.64 17.36
CA ILE A 232 19.52 -22.04 17.59
C ILE A 232 19.92 -21.82 19.05
N LEU A 233 20.96 -22.52 19.51
CA LEU A 233 21.49 -22.37 20.87
C LEU A 233 22.17 -21.00 21.06
N LYS A 234 21.98 -20.35 22.22
CA LYS A 234 22.75 -19.16 22.65
C LYS A 234 24.27 -19.42 22.66
N THR A 235 24.70 -20.68 22.74
CA THR A 235 26.10 -21.14 22.76
C THR A 235 26.61 -21.67 21.41
N ASP A 236 25.88 -21.47 20.30
CA ASP A 236 26.31 -21.96 18.99
C ASP A 236 27.40 -21.04 18.39
N LEU A 237 28.60 -21.59 18.21
CA LEU A 237 29.76 -20.91 17.64
C LEU A 237 29.83 -21.00 16.11
N SER A 238 28.81 -21.56 15.46
CA SER A 238 28.73 -21.62 14.00
C SER A 238 28.52 -20.24 13.40
N THR A 239 29.21 -19.94 12.30
CA THR A 239 28.96 -18.72 11.52
C THR A 239 27.64 -18.87 10.78
N TYR A 240 26.61 -18.12 11.21
CA TYR A 240 25.35 -18.01 10.50
C TYR A 240 25.37 -16.80 9.56
N THR A 241 24.88 -16.96 8.33
CA THR A 241 24.71 -15.85 7.38
C THR A 241 23.36 -15.95 6.68
N CYS A 242 22.68 -14.83 6.47
CA CYS A 242 21.58 -14.75 5.52
C CYS A 242 22.10 -14.20 4.18
N GLU A 243 21.78 -14.90 3.10
CA GLU A 243 22.02 -14.48 1.73
C GLU A 243 20.69 -14.17 1.05
N VAL A 244 20.61 -13.01 0.40
CA VAL A 244 19.45 -12.55 -0.36
C VAL A 244 19.90 -12.19 -1.77
N GLN A 245 19.22 -12.78 -2.75
CA GLN A 245 19.37 -12.44 -4.16
C GLN A 245 18.00 -12.03 -4.70
N HIS A 246 17.89 -10.83 -5.26
CA HIS A 246 16.66 -10.30 -5.84
C HIS A 246 16.94 -9.87 -7.29
N PRO A 247 16.67 -10.76 -8.28
CA PRO A 247 17.06 -10.57 -9.67
C PRO A 247 16.55 -9.26 -10.28
N GLY A 248 15.30 -8.88 -10.00
CA GLY A 248 14.69 -7.69 -10.62
C GLY A 248 15.42 -6.37 -10.32
N SER A 249 16.06 -6.23 -9.16
CA SER A 249 16.87 -5.05 -8.81
C SER A 249 18.38 -5.31 -8.81
N LEU A 250 18.79 -6.46 -9.33
CA LEU A 250 20.18 -6.96 -9.37
C LEU A 250 20.89 -6.92 -8.01
N LEU A 251 20.14 -7.05 -6.91
CA LEU A 251 20.72 -7.09 -5.57
C LEU A 251 21.20 -8.52 -5.25
N HIS A 252 22.46 -8.64 -4.89
CA HIS A 252 23.00 -9.79 -4.16
C HIS A 252 23.64 -9.26 -2.87
N VAL A 253 23.21 -9.76 -1.70
CA VAL A 253 23.74 -9.33 -0.41
C VAL A 253 23.81 -10.52 0.55
N GLN A 254 24.92 -10.61 1.30
CA GLN A 254 25.09 -11.56 2.39
C GLN A 254 25.36 -10.79 3.68
N LYS A 255 24.55 -11.02 4.72
CA LYS A 255 24.79 -10.50 6.08
C LYS A 255 25.16 -11.67 6.99
N ALA A 256 26.27 -11.55 7.70
CA ALA A 256 26.61 -12.46 8.79
C ALA A 256 25.85 -12.07 10.07
N TRP A 257 25.50 -13.05 10.90
CA TRP A 257 25.05 -12.77 12.26
C TRP A 257 26.28 -12.38 13.11
N ASP A 258 26.12 -11.33 13.90
CA ASP A 258 27.12 -10.70 14.75
C ASP A 258 27.27 -11.36 16.13
N HIS A 259 26.53 -12.46 16.36
CA HIS A 259 26.35 -13.11 17.66
C HIS A 259 25.70 -12.22 18.74
N THR A 260 25.10 -11.08 18.37
CA THR A 260 24.35 -10.24 19.33
C THR A 260 23.12 -10.98 19.84
N LEU A 261 23.01 -11.06 21.17
CA LEU A 261 21.89 -11.67 21.88
C LEU A 261 20.80 -10.64 22.21
N PRO A 262 19.52 -11.03 22.31
CA PRO A 262 18.44 -10.12 22.71
C PRO A 262 18.65 -9.62 24.14
N VAL A 263 18.49 -8.31 24.37
CA VAL A 263 18.63 -7.70 25.70
C VAL A 263 17.59 -8.27 26.68
N GLU A 264 18.01 -8.57 27.91
CA GLU A 264 17.12 -9.06 28.97
C GLU A 264 16.65 -7.89 29.85
N ASP A 265 15.36 -7.54 29.76
CA ASP A 265 14.69 -6.38 30.38
C ASP A 265 14.57 -6.43 31.92
N GLY A 266 15.37 -7.25 32.61
CA GLY A 266 15.37 -7.37 34.06
C GLY A 266 15.85 -6.11 34.79
N SER A 267 16.66 -5.27 34.14
CA SER A 267 17.27 -4.09 34.76
C SER A 267 16.32 -2.90 34.90
N THR A 268 15.48 -2.67 33.89
CA THR A 268 14.66 -1.47 33.72
C THR A 268 13.70 -1.21 34.90
N PRO A 269 12.88 -2.17 35.37
CA PRO A 269 11.97 -1.91 36.49
C PRO A 269 12.71 -1.71 37.82
N ILE A 270 13.88 -2.34 38.01
CA ILE A 270 14.70 -2.20 39.22
C ILE A 270 15.28 -0.79 39.31
N ILE A 271 15.84 -0.27 38.20
CA ILE A 271 16.38 1.10 38.13
C ILE A 271 15.28 2.13 38.42
N ILE A 272 14.09 1.98 37.82
CA ILE A 272 12.95 2.87 38.07
C ILE A 272 12.54 2.82 39.55
N ALA A 273 12.42 1.64 40.16
CA ALA A 273 12.06 1.51 41.57
C ALA A 273 13.08 2.18 42.51
N VAL A 274 14.38 2.02 42.26
CA VAL A 274 15.46 2.66 43.05
C VAL A 274 15.41 4.18 42.93
N VAL A 275 15.22 4.73 41.72
CA VAL A 275 15.09 6.19 41.51
C VAL A 275 13.86 6.76 42.21
N VAL A 276 12.72 6.05 42.16
CA VAL A 276 11.49 6.46 42.85
C VAL A 276 11.70 6.49 44.37
N VAL A 277 12.26 5.42 44.97
CA VAL A 277 12.54 5.38 46.42
C VAL A 277 13.53 6.48 46.83
N ALA A 278 14.60 6.70 46.07
CA ALA A 278 15.58 7.75 46.34
C ALA A 278 14.94 9.15 46.33
N SER A 279 14.06 9.43 45.36
CA SER A 279 13.37 10.72 45.27
C SER A 279 12.44 10.98 46.47
N PHE A 280 11.70 9.97 46.94
CA PHE A 280 10.87 10.10 48.15
C PHE A 280 11.71 10.35 49.41
N VAL A 281 12.86 9.71 49.56
CA VAL A 281 13.78 9.96 50.69
C VAL A 281 14.30 11.40 50.68
N VAL A 282 14.70 11.92 49.51
CA VAL A 282 15.16 13.32 49.37
C VAL A 282 14.04 14.31 49.68
N ILE A 283 12.83 14.09 49.16
CA ILE A 283 11.66 14.93 49.45
C ILE A 283 11.33 14.91 50.95
N GLY A 284 11.35 13.73 51.59
CA GLY A 284 11.13 13.58 53.03
C GLY A 284 12.15 14.34 53.87
N ALA A 285 13.43 14.29 53.49
CA ALA A 285 14.50 15.04 54.17
C ALA A 285 14.31 16.57 54.02
N ILE A 286 13.95 17.06 52.83
CA ILE A 286 13.69 18.49 52.58
C ILE A 286 12.48 18.96 53.41
N VAL A 287 11.37 18.22 53.41
CA VAL A 287 10.18 18.56 54.21
C VAL A 287 10.50 18.54 55.70
N GLY A 288 11.24 17.53 56.19
CA GLY A 288 11.70 17.46 57.57
C GLY A 288 12.55 18.66 57.98
N PHE A 289 13.50 19.08 57.14
CA PHE A 289 14.35 20.25 57.37
C PHE A 289 13.54 21.56 57.39
N VAL A 290 12.58 21.75 56.48
CA VAL A 290 11.70 22.92 56.45
C VAL A 290 10.79 22.98 57.68
N LEU A 291 10.26 21.84 58.14
CA LEU A 291 9.46 21.77 59.36
C LEU A 291 10.29 21.99 60.63
N TYR A 292 11.55 21.53 60.66
CA TYR A 292 12.50 21.84 61.72
C TYR A 292 12.78 23.36 61.79
N ARG A 293 13.16 23.98 60.67
CA ARG A 293 13.38 25.43 60.58
C ARG A 293 12.15 26.25 60.97
N ARG A 294 10.95 25.81 60.60
CA ARG A 294 9.68 26.45 61.03
C ARG A 294 9.37 26.32 62.53
N LYS A 295 10.03 25.42 63.26
CA LYS A 295 9.93 25.32 64.73
C LYS A 295 10.84 26.30 65.46
N GLU A 296 11.95 26.72 64.86
CA GLU A 296 12.91 27.67 65.45
C GLU A 296 12.42 29.14 65.40
N CYS A 297 11.39 29.45 64.60
CA CYS A 297 10.90 30.82 64.38
C CYS A 297 9.50 31.07 64.97
N ARG A 298 9.30 30.86 66.28
CA ARG A 298 8.02 31.17 66.95
C ARG A 298 8.18 31.69 68.40
N ASP A 299 8.60 32.96 68.49
CA ASP A 299 8.26 33.94 69.55
C ASP A 299 8.86 33.80 70.99
N PRO A 300 8.89 34.86 71.86
CA PRO A 300 8.74 36.32 71.61
C PRO A 300 9.63 37.33 72.43
N LEU A 301 9.59 38.61 72.02
CA LEU A 301 9.50 39.88 72.82
C LEU A 301 10.69 40.63 73.51
N MET A 302 10.47 41.96 73.60
CA MET A 302 11.14 43.06 74.38
C MET A 302 12.59 43.48 74.03
N GLY A 303 12.99 44.77 74.14
CA GLY A 303 12.28 45.99 74.61
C GLY A 303 13.01 47.33 74.32
N TYR A 304 12.39 48.46 74.74
CA TYR A 304 12.81 49.89 74.57
C TYR A 304 14.07 50.28 75.41
N PRO A 305 14.81 51.40 75.14
CA PRO A 305 14.36 52.83 75.15
C PRO A 305 14.89 53.69 73.95
N GLU A 306 14.72 55.01 73.83
CA GLU A 306 13.67 56.02 74.17
C GLU A 306 14.29 57.43 73.90
N SER A 307 13.63 58.34 73.17
CA SER A 307 13.97 59.79 73.21
C SER A 307 12.89 60.70 72.61
N SER A 308 12.39 61.64 73.43
CA SER A 308 11.94 63.02 73.12
C SER A 308 11.13 63.36 71.84
N THR A 309 9.86 63.76 72.05
CA THR A 309 9.21 65.06 71.67
C THR A 309 9.55 65.76 70.33
N ASP A 310 8.62 66.43 69.62
CA ASP A 310 7.23 66.83 69.93
C ASP A 310 6.37 67.10 68.65
N SER A 311 5.06 67.35 68.83
CA SER A 311 4.09 68.01 67.94
C SER A 311 3.48 67.26 66.73
N SER A 312 2.25 67.65 66.38
CA SER A 312 1.35 67.06 65.36
C SER A 312 0.53 68.21 64.70
N PRO A 313 -0.43 67.98 63.77
CA PRO A 313 -0.71 66.79 62.94
C PRO A 313 -0.91 67.08 61.42
N ASP A 314 -0.83 66.04 60.57
CA ASP A 314 -1.59 65.80 59.32
C ASP A 314 -1.71 66.85 58.15
N PRO A 315 -2.12 66.44 56.92
CA PRO A 315 -1.85 65.15 56.24
C PRO A 315 -1.49 65.27 54.73
N SER A 316 -0.70 64.32 54.22
CA SER A 316 -0.66 63.88 52.80
C SER A 316 -0.14 64.87 51.70
N PRO A 317 0.21 64.40 50.48
CA PRO A 317 0.88 63.14 50.13
C PRO A 317 2.05 63.30 49.11
N ALA A 318 2.66 62.16 48.74
CA ALA A 318 3.36 61.88 47.47
C ALA A 318 4.76 62.45 47.19
N SER A 319 5.75 61.53 47.11
CA SER A 319 6.90 61.49 46.16
C SER A 319 7.95 62.63 46.19
N SER A 320 9.26 62.39 46.02
CA SER A 320 9.85 61.63 44.91
C SER A 320 11.40 61.55 45.01
N LEU A 321 12.02 60.64 44.24
CA LEU A 321 13.44 60.64 43.79
C LEU A 321 14.52 60.51 44.92
N VAL A 322 15.82 60.23 44.67
CA VAL A 322 16.67 60.12 43.45
C VAL A 322 17.45 58.78 43.50
N ASN A 323 17.26 57.80 42.61
CA ASN A 323 17.84 57.61 41.26
C ASN A 323 19.37 57.37 41.18
N MET A 324 19.81 56.17 40.73
CA MET A 324 20.78 55.89 39.62
C MET A 324 21.16 54.38 39.58
N ARG A 325 20.91 53.61 38.49
CA ARG A 325 21.62 53.48 37.17
C ARG A 325 22.74 52.41 37.20
N ILE A 326 22.97 51.51 36.22
CA ILE A 326 22.43 51.25 34.85
C ILE A 326 22.32 49.72 34.60
N CYS A 327 21.52 49.27 33.62
CA CYS A 327 21.54 47.94 32.96
C CYS A 327 22.73 47.86 31.94
N PRO A 328 22.79 47.07 30.81
CA PRO A 328 21.81 46.30 30.01
C PRO A 328 22.19 44.79 29.85
N ASP A 329 21.57 43.89 29.06
CA ASP A 329 20.20 43.62 28.54
C ASP A 329 20.24 42.09 28.14
N VAL A 330 19.47 41.40 27.28
CA VAL A 330 18.52 41.62 26.16
C VAL A 330 17.47 40.49 26.20
N ASN A 331 16.28 40.66 25.59
CA ASN A 331 15.14 39.75 25.74
C ASN A 331 14.41 39.38 24.41
N THR A 332 13.39 38.52 24.52
CA THR A 332 12.68 37.73 23.49
C THR A 332 11.74 38.43 22.48
N SER A 333 11.59 37.79 21.30
CA SER A 333 10.31 37.45 20.60
C SER A 333 9.35 38.51 19.98
N SER A 334 9.32 38.51 18.63
CA SER A 334 8.14 38.41 17.72
C SER A 334 6.94 39.39 17.78
N LYS A 335 6.62 40.04 16.65
CA LYS A 335 5.32 39.92 15.90
C LYS A 335 5.24 40.79 14.61
N ASP A 336 4.38 40.33 13.67
CA ASP A 336 3.47 41.00 12.69
C ASP A 336 3.88 42.38 12.07
N ASN A 337 3.64 42.70 10.77
CA ASN A 337 2.31 42.81 10.16
C ASN A 337 2.32 43.14 8.62
N ALA A 338 1.17 42.95 7.96
CA ALA A 338 0.58 43.63 6.77
C ALA A 338 1.29 43.69 5.38
N ASN A 339 0.54 43.29 4.32
CA ASN A 339 0.19 44.19 3.19
C ASN A 339 -0.84 43.58 2.20
N ASN A 340 -1.85 44.37 1.78
CA ASN A 340 -2.76 44.14 0.63
C ASN A 340 -3.58 45.43 0.37
N PRO A 341 -3.85 45.85 -0.89
CA PRO A 341 -5.26 45.84 -1.34
C PRO A 341 -5.51 45.60 -2.86
N LYS A 342 -6.81 45.41 -3.18
CA LYS A 342 -7.51 45.33 -4.48
C LYS A 342 -7.97 46.74 -4.98
N PRO A 343 -8.68 46.89 -6.14
CA PRO A 343 -8.62 46.26 -7.48
C PRO A 343 -8.62 47.35 -8.61
N ASP A 344 -9.01 47.04 -9.87
CA ASP A 344 -10.11 47.73 -10.63
C ASP A 344 -10.19 47.42 -12.17
N ASP A 345 -11.42 47.51 -12.68
CA ASP A 345 -11.97 47.80 -14.04
C ASP A 345 -11.48 47.21 -15.40
N GLU A 346 -12.37 46.37 -15.97
CA GLU A 346 -13.22 46.62 -17.16
C GLU A 346 -12.64 47.02 -18.56
N LYS A 347 -12.83 46.16 -19.59
CA LYS A 347 -13.64 46.37 -20.84
C LYS A 347 -13.16 45.60 -22.10
N LYS A 348 -14.12 44.96 -22.83
CA LYS A 348 -14.25 44.78 -24.31
C LYS A 348 -13.09 44.16 -25.14
N ALA A 349 -13.24 43.56 -26.32
CA ALA A 349 -14.35 43.10 -27.18
C ALA A 349 -13.79 41.94 -28.05
N LEU A 350 -14.48 40.81 -28.29
CA LEU A 350 -15.50 40.54 -29.33
C LEU A 350 -15.06 40.77 -30.81
N ILE A 351 -15.24 39.72 -31.64
CA ILE A 351 -15.44 39.74 -33.11
C ILE A 351 -14.14 40.01 -33.93
N GLU A 352 -13.86 39.45 -35.13
CA GLU A 352 -14.68 38.73 -36.14
C GLU A 352 -13.96 37.50 -36.77
N SER A 353 -14.65 36.80 -37.67
CA SER A 353 -14.12 35.75 -38.56
C SER A 353 -13.93 36.26 -40.01
N SER A 354 -13.00 35.68 -40.78
CA SER A 354 -13.17 35.52 -42.25
C SER A 354 -12.12 34.63 -42.93
N SER A 355 -12.51 34.13 -44.09
CA SER A 355 -11.74 33.50 -45.18
C SER A 355 -10.76 34.51 -45.84
N ASP A 356 -9.95 34.21 -46.87
CA ASP A 356 -10.13 33.25 -47.96
C ASP A 356 -8.84 32.95 -48.78
N SER A 357 -8.97 32.07 -49.77
CA SER A 357 -8.21 31.95 -51.03
C SER A 357 -6.86 31.20 -51.09
N SER A 358 -6.71 30.47 -52.20
CA SER A 358 -5.47 30.01 -52.87
C SER A 358 -5.57 30.43 -54.35
N PRO A 359 -4.51 30.40 -55.20
CA PRO A 359 -4.03 29.16 -55.85
C PRO A 359 -2.51 29.24 -56.22
N ASP A 360 -1.87 28.54 -57.18
CA ASP A 360 -2.25 27.46 -58.10
C ASP A 360 -1.05 26.53 -58.45
N SER A 361 -1.35 25.29 -58.85
CA SER A 361 -0.51 24.40 -59.68
C SER A 361 0.81 23.86 -59.06
N SER A 362 1.44 22.78 -59.57
CA SER A 362 1.07 21.90 -60.69
C SER A 362 1.53 20.43 -60.49
N GLN A 363 0.58 19.50 -60.70
CA GLN A 363 0.69 18.08 -61.14
C GLN A 363 2.03 17.31 -61.13
N LYS A 364 2.03 16.09 -60.55
CA LYS A 364 2.06 14.83 -61.36
C LYS A 364 1.74 13.50 -60.63
N THR A 365 0.84 12.72 -61.24
CA THR A 365 0.71 11.24 -61.28
C THR A 365 0.67 10.37 -60.00
N SER A 366 -0.57 9.95 -59.69
CA SER A 366 -1.09 8.63 -59.26
C SER A 366 -0.21 7.34 -59.45
N PRO A 367 -0.48 6.20 -58.75
CA PRO A 367 -1.81 5.77 -58.27
C PRO A 367 -1.97 5.31 -56.82
N ALA A 368 -3.25 5.29 -56.44
CA ALA A 368 -3.80 5.02 -55.12
C ALA A 368 -3.57 3.60 -54.57
N SER A 369 -3.38 3.55 -53.25
CA SER A 369 -3.95 2.52 -52.37
C SER A 369 -4.84 3.21 -51.34
N SER A 370 -6.06 2.72 -51.12
CA SER A 370 -7.07 3.40 -50.30
C SER A 370 -6.84 3.23 -48.80
N LEU A 371 -6.29 4.26 -48.15
CA LEU A 371 -6.26 4.37 -46.69
C LEU A 371 -7.66 4.70 -46.15
N THR A 372 -8.46 3.68 -45.86
CA THR A 372 -9.64 3.82 -45.00
C THR A 372 -9.17 4.05 -43.56
N ASN A 373 -9.56 5.18 -42.97
CA ASN A 373 -9.33 5.46 -41.55
C ASN A 373 -10.04 4.40 -40.68
N VAL A 374 -9.28 3.41 -40.19
CA VAL A 374 -9.77 2.47 -39.18
C VAL A 374 -9.81 3.20 -37.84
N LYS A 375 -10.94 3.85 -37.57
CA LYS A 375 -11.27 4.40 -36.27
C LYS A 375 -11.37 3.22 -35.29
N SER A 376 -10.39 3.07 -34.41
CA SER A 376 -10.26 1.91 -33.51
C SER A 376 -11.23 1.97 -32.33
N SER A 377 -12.53 1.92 -32.61
CA SER A 377 -13.59 1.76 -31.61
C SER A 377 -13.74 0.27 -31.29
N SER A 378 -12.80 -0.26 -30.49
CA SER A 378 -12.81 -1.64 -29.96
C SER A 378 -12.65 -1.64 -28.44
N ASP A 379 -13.44 -0.80 -27.79
CA ASP A 379 -13.85 -0.97 -26.39
C ASP A 379 -15.38 -1.10 -26.44
N ASP A 380 -15.85 -2.28 -26.86
CA ASP A 380 -17.26 -2.67 -26.81
C ASP A 380 -17.38 -4.01 -26.08
N SER A 381 -17.08 -3.97 -24.78
CA SER A 381 -17.30 -5.07 -23.82
C SER A 381 -18.81 -5.22 -23.49
N SER A 382 -19.69 -5.00 -24.46
CA SER A 382 -21.14 -5.21 -24.34
C SER A 382 -21.63 -6.26 -25.32
N HIS A 383 -22.71 -6.96 -24.96
CA HIS A 383 -23.51 -7.74 -25.90
C HIS A 383 -22.89 -8.99 -26.57
N VAL A 384 -22.29 -9.84 -25.74
CA VAL A 384 -22.86 -11.21 -25.61
C VAL A 384 -23.45 -11.36 -24.20
N ASP A 385 -24.32 -10.41 -23.83
CA ASP A 385 -25.28 -10.62 -22.77
C ASP A 385 -26.30 -11.64 -23.29
N VAL A 386 -26.45 -12.78 -22.60
CA VAL A 386 -27.61 -13.66 -22.82
C VAL A 386 -28.81 -12.96 -22.17
N GLU A 387 -29.45 -12.07 -22.94
CA GLU A 387 -30.57 -11.28 -22.43
C GLU A 387 -31.74 -12.17 -21.99
N GLY A 388 -32.27 -11.86 -20.80
CA GLY A 388 -33.72 -11.73 -20.67
C GLY A 388 -34.52 -12.96 -20.22
N ASP A 389 -33.99 -14.18 -20.24
CA ASP A 389 -34.73 -15.37 -19.75
C ASP A 389 -33.93 -16.20 -18.75
N GLY A 390 -34.25 -16.05 -17.46
CA GLY A 390 -33.86 -16.98 -16.39
C GLY A 390 -32.37 -17.34 -16.32
N VAL A 391 -31.50 -16.34 -16.15
CA VAL A 391 -30.03 -16.47 -16.29
C VAL A 391 -29.44 -17.64 -15.48
N CYS A 392 -28.95 -18.65 -16.24
CA CYS A 392 -28.19 -19.85 -15.84
C CYS A 392 -28.97 -21.04 -15.27
#